data_AF-A0A137S8S0-F1
#
_entry.id   AF-A0A137S8S0-F1
#
_cell.length_a   1.000
_cell.length_b   1.000
_cell.length_c   1.000
_cell.angle_alpha   90.00
_cell.angle_beta   90.00
_cell.angle_gamma   90.00
#
_symmetry.space_group_name_H-M   'P 1'
#
loop_
_entity.id
_entity.type
_entity.pdbx_description
1 polymer ?
#
loop_
_entity_poly.entity_id
_entity_poly.type
_entity_poly.pdbx_seq_one_letter_code
_entity_poly.pdbx_strand_id
1 'polypeptide(L)'
;MMKWLLIGLLVIFLLLGSFLLTPSPVDSKAWEAPSPPAMTGVLAPNERLRLADLLARGQVYGPEDTTIDANGVLYTGTQDGKIVRVFPDGTVENWLETGGRPLGMVFDAQGNLIVADAWKGLLSITPDGTLSVLTREAEGTPFRFTDDVDIAPDGRIYFTDASSRFRQPDYILDLLEMRPHGRLLRYNPRTRRTEVLLANLHFANGVAVSPAGDYVLVNETWKYRILKYWISGPRAGQAEVFADNLPGFPDNLAVDDQGRYWVAFPTLRNAQVDSMHRKPWLKNLVAKLPDSLKPQPQEYGLVVAFDASGRMITSLHDTRGSHLQEITSVNPHDGVLYFGSLHNDRIGRLPLHAIPGLGEQP
;
A
#
# COMPACT_ATOMS: atom_id res chain seq x y z
N MET A 1 18.83 22.09 -46.99
CA MET A 1 18.53 20.74 -46.45
C MET A 1 19.63 20.25 -45.50
N MET A 2 20.90 20.16 -45.94
CA MET A 2 22.05 19.72 -45.10
C MET A 2 22.26 20.48 -43.77
N LYS A 3 22.12 21.82 -43.77
CA LYS A 3 22.31 22.66 -42.56
C LYS A 3 21.29 22.33 -41.45
N TRP A 4 20.03 22.15 -41.81
CA TRP A 4 18.96 21.80 -40.87
C TRP A 4 19.12 20.39 -40.31
N LEU A 5 19.60 19.44 -41.14
CA LEU A 5 19.94 18.09 -40.68
C LEU A 5 21.08 18.11 -39.65
N LEU A 6 22.15 18.87 -39.92
CA LEU A 6 23.28 19.00 -38.99
C LEU A 6 22.90 19.68 -37.68
N ILE A 7 22.06 20.73 -37.74
CA ILE A 7 21.51 21.37 -36.53
C ILE A 7 20.67 20.37 -35.73
N GLY A 8 19.79 19.60 -36.39
CA GLY A 8 18.98 18.57 -35.74
C GLY A 8 19.82 17.50 -35.04
N LEU A 9 20.86 16.99 -35.71
CA LEU A 9 21.79 16.01 -35.13
C LEU A 9 22.56 16.58 -33.94
N LEU A 10 23.02 17.84 -34.01
CA LEU A 10 23.70 18.50 -32.90
C LEU A 10 22.76 18.65 -31.69
N VAL A 11 21.51 19.04 -31.90
CA VAL A 11 20.51 19.15 -30.82
C VAL A 11 20.29 17.79 -30.16
N ILE A 12 20.10 16.72 -30.95
CA ILE A 12 19.95 15.37 -30.42
C ILE A 12 21.21 14.94 -29.63
N PHE A 13 22.40 15.21 -30.16
CA PHE A 13 23.66 14.90 -29.49
C PHE A 13 23.78 15.63 -28.15
N LEU A 14 23.45 16.92 -28.10
CA LEU A 14 23.50 17.69 -26.86
C LEU A 14 22.45 17.21 -25.85
N LEU A 15 21.24 16.86 -26.30
CA LEU A 15 20.20 16.30 -25.44
C LEU A 15 20.62 14.94 -24.88
N LEU A 16 21.14 14.05 -25.71
CA LEU A 16 21.61 12.73 -25.29
C LEU A 16 22.82 12.84 -24.36
N GLY A 17 23.78 13.71 -24.69
CA GLY A 17 24.93 13.99 -23.84
C GLY A 17 24.52 14.53 -22.47
N SER A 18 23.62 15.52 -22.44
CA SER A 18 23.05 16.06 -21.20
C SER A 18 22.35 14.98 -20.37
N PHE A 19 21.50 14.16 -21.00
CA PHE A 19 20.80 13.06 -20.33
C PHE A 19 21.76 12.03 -19.70
N LEU A 20 22.81 11.63 -20.44
CA LEU A 20 23.79 10.67 -19.95
C LEU A 20 24.64 11.24 -18.82
N LEU A 21 25.04 12.51 -18.91
CA LEU A 21 25.90 13.18 -17.92
C LEU A 21 25.16 13.67 -16.68
N THR A 22 23.85 13.91 -16.76
CA THR A 22 23.05 14.28 -15.59
C THR A 22 23.12 13.14 -14.54
N PRO A 23 23.43 13.43 -13.27
CA PRO A 23 23.43 12.39 -12.23
C PRO A 23 22.08 11.68 -12.13
N SER A 24 22.10 10.37 -11.85
CA SER A 24 20.86 9.65 -11.58
C SER A 24 20.33 10.02 -10.19
N PRO A 25 19.00 10.16 -10.01
CA PRO A 25 18.42 10.41 -8.68
C PRO A 25 18.46 9.16 -7.77
N VAL A 26 18.86 8.01 -8.31
CA VAL A 26 18.92 6.72 -7.62
C VAL A 26 20.34 6.12 -7.71
N ASP A 27 20.70 5.34 -6.68
CA ASP A 27 21.88 4.48 -6.64
C ASP A 27 21.43 3.02 -6.65
N SER A 28 20.99 2.58 -7.84
CA SER A 28 20.26 1.33 -7.99
C SER A 28 21.08 0.09 -7.61
N LYS A 29 20.51 -0.83 -6.83
CA LYS A 29 21.09 -2.14 -6.53
C LYS A 29 20.51 -3.23 -7.45
N ALA A 30 21.35 -4.17 -7.88
CA ALA A 30 20.85 -5.31 -8.64
C ALA A 30 20.00 -6.22 -7.75
N TRP A 31 18.92 -6.75 -8.30
CA TRP A 31 18.13 -7.79 -7.66
C TRP A 31 17.63 -8.79 -8.70
N GLU A 32 17.63 -10.06 -8.32
CA GLU A 32 17.06 -11.14 -9.10
C GLU A 32 15.67 -11.46 -8.54
N ALA A 33 14.64 -10.97 -9.23
CA ALA A 33 13.27 -11.27 -8.89
C ALA A 33 12.97 -12.76 -9.17
N PRO A 34 12.22 -13.44 -8.28
CA PRO A 34 11.73 -14.79 -8.56
C PRO A 34 10.76 -14.78 -9.75
N SER A 35 10.65 -15.92 -10.43
CA SER A 35 9.67 -16.09 -11.50
C SER A 35 8.25 -15.93 -10.95
N PRO A 36 7.39 -15.13 -11.60
CA PRO A 36 6.04 -14.88 -11.10
C PRO A 36 5.24 -16.19 -11.04
N PRO A 37 4.33 -16.35 -10.07
CA PRO A 37 3.47 -17.52 -9.97
C PRO A 37 2.56 -17.61 -11.20
N ALA A 38 2.19 -18.84 -11.58
CA ALA A 38 1.18 -19.04 -12.61
C ALA A 38 -0.20 -18.59 -12.11
N MET A 39 -0.95 -17.87 -12.94
CA MET A 39 -2.32 -17.42 -12.65
C MET A 39 -3.31 -18.57 -12.87
N THR A 40 -3.19 -19.62 -12.05
CA THR A 40 -4.00 -20.84 -12.10
C THR A 40 -4.42 -21.27 -10.69
N GLY A 41 -5.35 -22.23 -10.59
CA GLY A 41 -5.84 -22.72 -9.29
C GLY A 41 -6.47 -21.59 -8.48
N VAL A 42 -5.97 -21.35 -7.26
CA VAL A 42 -6.44 -20.26 -6.38
C VAL A 42 -6.29 -18.89 -7.04
N LEU A 43 -5.26 -18.68 -7.86
CA LEU A 43 -4.97 -17.43 -8.57
C LEU A 43 -5.60 -17.34 -9.97
N ALA A 44 -6.45 -18.30 -10.35
CA ALA A 44 -7.07 -18.30 -11.66
C ALA A 44 -7.91 -17.00 -11.85
N PRO A 45 -7.70 -16.25 -12.96
CA PRO A 45 -8.45 -15.04 -13.23
C PRO A 45 -9.95 -15.27 -13.19
N ASN A 46 -10.67 -14.34 -12.57
CA ASN A 46 -12.13 -14.34 -12.46
C ASN A 46 -12.67 -12.90 -12.53
N GLU A 47 -13.95 -12.69 -12.26
CA GLU A 47 -14.59 -11.36 -12.32
C GLU A 47 -15.33 -11.03 -11.01
N ARG A 48 -14.92 -11.63 -9.89
CA ARG A 48 -15.65 -11.53 -8.61
C ARG A 48 -15.63 -10.13 -8.01
N LEU A 49 -14.62 -9.31 -8.30
CA LEU A 49 -14.60 -7.92 -7.83
C LEU A 49 -15.71 -7.08 -8.47
N ARG A 50 -16.25 -7.50 -9.61
CA ARG A 50 -17.37 -6.82 -10.28
C ARG A 50 -18.72 -7.01 -9.58
N LEU A 51 -18.78 -7.91 -8.60
CA LEU A 51 -19.94 -8.06 -7.72
C LEU A 51 -20.02 -6.97 -6.65
N ALA A 52 -18.95 -6.17 -6.48
CA ALA A 52 -18.94 -5.10 -5.50
C ALA A 52 -19.90 -3.97 -5.88
N ASP A 53 -20.65 -3.49 -4.90
CA ASP A 53 -21.31 -2.19 -4.99
C ASP A 53 -20.26 -1.08 -5.06
N LEU A 54 -20.62 0.03 -5.71
CA LEU A 54 -19.74 1.19 -5.86
C LEU A 54 -20.29 2.37 -5.05
N LEU A 55 -19.55 2.77 -4.02
CA LEU A 55 -19.88 3.91 -3.18
C LEU A 55 -19.15 5.17 -3.66
N ALA A 56 -19.71 6.34 -3.33
CA ALA A 56 -19.12 7.66 -3.58
C ALA A 56 -18.67 7.93 -5.03
N ARG A 57 -19.28 7.25 -6.01
CA ARG A 57 -18.86 7.32 -7.41
C ARG A 57 -18.89 8.76 -7.94
N GLY A 58 -17.75 9.21 -8.48
CA GLY A 58 -17.57 10.57 -9.01
C GLY A 58 -17.46 11.67 -7.96
N GLN A 59 -17.46 11.32 -6.67
CA GLN A 59 -17.39 12.27 -5.55
C GLN A 59 -16.08 12.18 -4.77
N VAL A 60 -15.29 11.14 -5.01
CA VAL A 60 -13.92 10.95 -4.48
C VAL A 60 -12.96 10.68 -5.63
N TYR A 61 -11.66 10.83 -5.39
CA TYR A 61 -10.63 10.39 -6.33
C TYR A 61 -9.41 9.87 -5.58
N GLY A 62 -8.97 8.66 -5.92
CA GLY A 62 -7.92 7.91 -5.23
C GLY A 62 -8.21 7.69 -3.73
N PRO A 63 -9.34 7.04 -3.36
CA PRO A 63 -9.64 6.69 -1.98
C PRO A 63 -8.67 5.58 -1.50
N GLU A 64 -7.53 5.95 -0.94
CA GLU A 64 -6.39 5.03 -0.72
C GLU A 64 -6.71 3.87 0.23
N ASP A 65 -7.25 4.22 1.39
CA ASP A 65 -7.61 3.29 2.46
C ASP A 65 -9.03 3.53 2.94
N THR A 66 -9.62 2.55 3.62
CA THR A 66 -11.00 2.62 4.10
C THR A 66 -11.11 2.11 5.53
N THR A 67 -11.75 2.88 6.41
CA THR A 67 -12.08 2.41 7.76
C THR A 67 -13.49 2.84 8.14
N ILE A 68 -14.13 2.14 9.06
CA ILE A 68 -15.54 2.35 9.38
C ILE A 68 -15.67 2.57 10.89
N ASP A 69 -16.41 3.61 11.25
CA ASP A 69 -16.69 3.93 12.65
C ASP A 69 -17.80 3.04 13.24
N ALA A 70 -18.06 3.17 14.54
CA ALA A 70 -19.11 2.41 15.22
C ALA A 70 -20.55 2.71 14.74
N ASN A 71 -20.75 3.76 13.94
CA ASN A 71 -22.04 4.14 13.37
C ASN A 71 -22.21 3.68 11.92
N GLY A 72 -21.22 2.97 11.36
CA GLY A 72 -21.21 2.51 9.98
C GLY A 72 -20.82 3.60 8.97
N VAL A 73 -20.26 4.73 9.42
CA VAL A 73 -19.74 5.78 8.54
C VAL A 73 -18.35 5.37 8.06
N LEU A 74 -18.17 5.31 6.74
CA LEU A 74 -16.90 5.00 6.12
C LEU A 74 -16.05 6.26 6.00
N TYR A 75 -14.76 6.13 6.32
CA TYR A 75 -13.73 7.15 6.19
C TYR A 75 -12.70 6.70 5.17
N THR A 76 -12.21 7.63 4.35
CA THR A 76 -11.18 7.36 3.34
C THR A 76 -10.30 8.57 3.07
N GLY A 77 -9.03 8.33 2.74
CA GLY A 77 -8.08 9.37 2.35
C GLY A 77 -8.06 9.54 0.83
N THR A 78 -8.18 10.76 0.32
CA THR A 78 -8.22 11.02 -1.13
C THR A 78 -6.92 11.62 -1.67
N GLN A 79 -6.78 11.62 -3.00
CA GLN A 79 -5.56 12.02 -3.68
C GLN A 79 -5.12 13.47 -3.40
N ASP A 80 -6.09 14.35 -3.13
CA ASP A 80 -5.91 15.75 -2.80
C ASP A 80 -5.66 16.02 -1.29
N GLY A 81 -5.52 14.97 -0.47
CA GLY A 81 -5.12 15.10 0.94
C GLY A 81 -6.28 15.29 1.92
N LYS A 82 -7.53 15.08 1.47
CA LYS A 82 -8.71 15.10 2.34
C LYS A 82 -8.94 13.74 2.99
N ILE A 83 -9.62 13.76 4.12
CA ILE A 83 -10.36 12.63 4.64
C ILE A 83 -11.84 12.88 4.34
N VAL A 84 -12.46 11.94 3.63
CA VAL A 84 -13.86 11.98 3.21
C VAL A 84 -14.65 10.97 4.03
N ARG A 85 -15.88 11.35 4.41
CA ARG A 85 -16.87 10.48 5.04
C ARG A 85 -17.94 10.06 4.04
N VAL A 86 -18.30 8.79 4.06
CA VAL A 86 -19.41 8.23 3.29
C VAL A 86 -20.38 7.61 4.27
N PHE A 87 -21.56 8.22 4.39
CA PHE A 87 -22.60 7.79 5.31
C PHE A 87 -23.38 6.59 4.75
N PRO A 88 -24.05 5.78 5.62
CA PRO A 88 -24.87 4.66 5.17
C PRO A 88 -25.99 5.00 4.19
N ASP A 89 -26.47 6.26 4.21
CA ASP A 89 -27.49 6.76 3.27
C ASP A 89 -26.91 7.20 1.91
N GLY A 90 -25.59 7.10 1.74
CA GLY A 90 -24.86 7.48 0.54
C GLY A 90 -24.38 8.93 0.50
N THR A 91 -24.67 9.73 1.54
CA THR A 91 -24.15 11.10 1.64
C THR A 91 -22.63 11.09 1.72
N VAL A 92 -21.97 11.99 0.97
CA VAL A 92 -20.52 12.14 0.94
C VAL A 92 -20.14 13.51 1.50
N GLU A 93 -19.19 13.55 2.42
CA GLU A 93 -18.75 14.77 3.08
C GLU A 93 -17.22 14.87 3.12
N ASN A 94 -16.68 15.99 2.64
CA ASN A 94 -15.28 16.34 2.89
C ASN A 94 -15.13 16.76 4.35
N TRP A 95 -14.64 15.86 5.20
CA TRP A 95 -14.63 16.07 6.64
C TRP A 95 -13.48 16.95 7.09
N LEU A 96 -12.25 16.65 6.65
CA LEU A 96 -11.06 17.43 7.00
C LEU A 96 -9.94 17.27 5.98
N GLU A 97 -8.94 18.15 6.08
CA GLU A 97 -7.67 18.08 5.34
C GLU A 97 -6.51 17.96 6.33
N THR A 98 -5.63 16.97 6.13
CA THR A 98 -4.43 16.81 6.97
C THR A 98 -3.31 17.79 6.56
N GLY A 99 -3.43 18.40 5.39
CA GLY A 99 -2.38 19.15 4.71
C GLY A 99 -1.20 18.27 4.24
N GLY A 100 -1.42 16.95 4.20
CA GLY A 100 -0.49 15.92 3.74
C GLY A 100 -1.19 14.96 2.77
N ARG A 101 -0.92 13.66 2.91
CA ARG A 101 -1.60 12.60 2.14
C ARG A 101 -1.91 11.43 3.08
N PRO A 102 -3.17 11.28 3.54
CA PRO A 102 -3.57 10.16 4.38
C PRO A 102 -3.61 8.87 3.54
N LEU A 103 -2.90 7.83 3.96
CA LEU A 103 -2.72 6.59 3.21
C LEU A 103 -3.19 5.33 3.95
N GLY A 104 -3.16 5.33 5.27
CA GLY A 104 -3.70 4.26 6.11
C GLY A 104 -4.40 4.85 7.33
N MET A 105 -5.49 4.22 7.77
CA MET A 105 -6.27 4.73 8.89
C MET A 105 -7.06 3.67 9.65
N VAL A 106 -7.16 3.88 10.96
CA VAL A 106 -7.87 2.96 11.87
C VAL A 106 -8.40 3.71 13.08
N PHE A 107 -9.57 3.34 13.59
CA PHE A 107 -10.12 3.92 14.81
C PHE A 107 -9.50 3.29 16.06
N ASP A 108 -9.11 4.12 17.03
CA ASP A 108 -8.77 3.65 18.35
C ASP A 108 -10.02 3.38 19.21
N ALA A 109 -9.82 2.77 20.39
CA ALA A 109 -10.91 2.45 21.31
C ALA A 109 -11.60 3.68 21.94
N GLN A 110 -11.12 4.89 21.70
CA GLN A 110 -11.73 6.14 22.12
C GLN A 110 -12.51 6.81 20.97
N GLY A 111 -12.51 6.22 19.77
CA GLY A 111 -13.13 6.78 18.57
C GLY A 111 -12.28 7.84 17.88
N ASN A 112 -11.00 7.99 18.24
CA ASN A 112 -10.09 8.83 17.47
C ASN A 112 -9.67 8.08 16.21
N LEU A 113 -9.64 8.78 15.08
CA LEU A 113 -9.07 8.27 13.84
C LEU A 113 -7.55 8.43 13.90
N ILE A 114 -6.84 7.30 13.92
CA ILE A 114 -5.39 7.25 13.78
C ILE A 114 -5.07 7.16 12.31
N VAL A 115 -4.15 8.00 11.83
CA VAL A 115 -3.85 8.13 10.40
C VAL A 115 -2.35 8.05 10.16
N ALA A 116 -1.94 7.16 9.28
CA ALA A 116 -0.65 7.21 8.62
C ALA A 116 -0.72 8.22 7.47
N ASP A 117 -0.06 9.37 7.65
CA ASP A 117 0.03 10.41 6.63
C ASP A 117 1.44 10.48 6.04
N ALA A 118 1.55 10.32 4.73
CA ALA A 118 2.81 10.22 4.00
C ALA A 118 3.75 11.41 4.22
N TRP A 119 3.21 12.58 4.57
CA TRP A 119 3.96 13.82 4.75
C TRP A 119 4.02 14.29 6.21
N LYS A 120 3.05 13.91 7.03
CA LYS A 120 2.88 14.45 8.40
C LYS A 120 3.25 13.45 9.49
N GLY A 121 3.51 12.19 9.15
CA GLY A 121 3.82 11.12 10.10
C GLY A 121 2.56 10.44 10.62
N LEU A 122 2.63 9.94 11.86
CA LEU A 122 1.47 9.34 12.52
C LEU A 122 0.63 10.42 13.19
N LEU A 123 -0.66 10.47 12.87
CA LEU A 123 -1.62 11.46 13.36
C LEU A 123 -2.71 10.80 14.21
N SER A 124 -3.35 11.61 15.04
CA SER A 124 -4.58 11.27 15.76
C SER A 124 -5.58 12.40 15.53
N ILE A 125 -6.82 12.04 15.22
CA ILE A 125 -7.89 13.00 14.95
C ILE A 125 -9.09 12.60 15.82
N THR A 126 -9.51 13.50 16.71
CA THR A 126 -10.66 13.26 17.58
C THR A 126 -11.99 13.33 16.81
N PRO A 127 -13.11 12.82 17.36
CA PRO A 127 -14.43 12.89 16.72
C PRO A 127 -14.89 14.31 16.34
N ASP A 128 -14.48 15.33 17.11
CA ASP A 128 -14.73 16.75 16.82
C ASP A 128 -13.81 17.35 15.74
N GLY A 129 -12.87 16.56 15.20
CA GLY A 129 -11.95 16.95 14.14
C GLY A 129 -10.65 17.59 14.63
N THR A 130 -10.33 17.54 15.93
CA THR A 130 -9.06 18.06 16.45
C THR A 130 -7.91 17.16 16.03
N LEU A 131 -7.07 17.65 15.11
CA LEU A 131 -5.89 16.95 14.60
C LEU A 131 -4.65 17.18 15.47
N SER A 132 -3.99 16.08 15.86
CA SER A 132 -2.72 16.06 16.60
C SER A 132 -1.70 15.15 15.94
N VAL A 133 -0.43 15.53 16.03
CA VAL A 133 0.70 14.69 15.56
C VAL A 133 1.16 13.81 16.70
N LEU A 134 1.15 12.50 16.51
CA LEU A 134 1.65 11.53 17.49
C LEU A 134 3.18 11.37 17.40
N THR A 135 3.71 11.24 16.18
CA THR A 135 5.16 11.12 15.94
C THR A 135 5.53 11.41 14.48
N ARG A 136 6.77 11.84 14.24
CA ARG A 136 7.36 12.16 12.91
C ARG A 136 8.76 11.58 12.70
N GLU A 137 9.29 10.90 13.70
CA GLU A 137 10.61 10.31 13.66
C GLU A 137 10.71 9.15 14.64
N ALA A 138 11.67 8.28 14.39
CA ALA A 138 12.10 7.25 15.34
C ALA A 138 13.62 7.15 15.27
N GLU A 139 14.25 7.07 16.44
CA GLU A 139 15.70 6.83 16.58
C GLU A 139 16.55 7.83 15.76
N GLY A 140 16.14 9.10 15.75
CA GLY A 140 16.84 10.19 15.04
C GLY A 140 16.66 10.19 13.52
N THR A 141 15.84 9.29 12.96
CA THR A 141 15.54 9.23 11.53
C THR A 141 14.09 9.68 11.27
N PRO A 142 13.88 10.85 10.64
CA PRO A 142 12.56 11.35 10.26
C PRO A 142 11.84 10.39 9.31
N PHE A 143 10.52 10.32 9.41
CA PHE A 143 9.70 9.63 8.42
C PHE A 143 9.67 10.44 7.12
N ARG A 144 9.65 9.74 5.98
CA ARG A 144 9.50 10.39 4.66
C ARG A 144 8.26 9.92 3.92
N PHE A 145 7.74 8.74 4.28
CA PHE A 145 6.63 8.11 3.60
C PHE A 145 5.91 7.18 4.57
N THR A 146 5.22 7.74 5.56
CA THR A 146 4.37 6.96 6.48
C THR A 146 3.13 6.46 5.75
N ASP A 147 2.90 5.15 5.76
CA ASP A 147 2.07 4.49 4.74
C ASP A 147 0.82 3.84 5.34
N ASP A 148 0.99 2.79 6.14
CA ASP A 148 -0.13 2.06 6.73
C ASP A 148 -0.06 2.00 8.27
N VAL A 149 -1.19 1.72 8.92
CA VAL A 149 -1.33 1.69 10.38
C VAL A 149 -2.39 0.69 10.86
N ASP A 150 -2.06 0.00 11.96
CA ASP A 150 -2.99 -0.85 12.70
C ASP A 150 -2.77 -0.76 14.22
N ILE A 151 -3.75 -1.15 15.02
CA ILE A 151 -3.73 -1.04 16.49
C ILE A 151 -3.85 -2.43 17.12
N ALA A 152 -2.87 -2.77 17.95
CA ALA A 152 -2.91 -4.02 18.71
C ALA A 152 -3.97 -3.97 19.83
N PRO A 153 -4.46 -5.13 20.32
CA PRO A 153 -5.44 -5.19 21.41
C PRO A 153 -5.03 -4.46 22.71
N ASP A 154 -3.72 -4.26 22.93
CA ASP A 154 -3.20 -3.53 24.08
C ASP A 154 -3.07 -2.01 23.89
N GLY A 155 -3.51 -1.51 22.73
CA GLY A 155 -3.51 -0.10 22.34
C GLY A 155 -2.19 0.42 21.79
N ARG A 156 -1.17 -0.43 21.60
CA ARG A 156 0.03 -0.02 20.85
C ARG A 156 -0.30 0.08 19.37
N ILE A 157 0.22 1.13 18.73
CA ILE A 157 -0.02 1.44 17.33
C ILE A 157 1.17 0.94 16.52
N TYR A 158 0.93 0.13 15.50
CA TYR A 158 1.93 -0.41 14.60
C TYR A 158 1.75 0.27 13.25
N PHE A 159 2.82 0.78 12.67
CA PHE A 159 2.74 1.53 11.42
C PHE A 159 4.03 1.42 10.64
N THR A 160 3.99 1.81 9.37
CA THR A 160 5.14 1.73 8.48
C THR A 160 5.64 3.08 8.02
N ASP A 161 6.95 3.15 7.76
CA ASP A 161 7.59 4.18 6.96
C ASP A 161 8.11 3.46 5.72
N ALA A 162 7.39 3.56 4.61
CA ALA A 162 7.65 2.80 3.38
C ALA A 162 9.05 3.05 2.85
N SER A 163 9.50 4.30 2.90
CA SER A 163 10.86 4.68 2.60
C SER A 163 11.29 5.79 3.54
N SER A 164 12.44 5.62 4.20
CA SER A 164 13.09 6.71 4.94
C SER A 164 13.85 7.68 4.02
N ARG A 165 13.84 7.45 2.70
CA ARG A 165 14.60 8.22 1.71
C ARG A 165 13.70 8.98 0.75
N PHE A 166 12.79 8.29 0.07
CA PHE A 166 11.89 8.86 -0.93
C PHE A 166 10.57 9.26 -0.31
N ARG A 167 9.88 10.23 -0.92
CA ARG A 167 8.53 10.65 -0.52
C ARG A 167 7.50 9.99 -1.42
N GLN A 168 6.22 10.12 -1.04
CA GLN A 168 5.09 9.52 -1.75
C GLN A 168 5.09 9.70 -3.28
N PRO A 169 5.34 10.89 -3.86
CA PRO A 169 5.36 11.04 -5.32
C PRO A 169 6.50 10.30 -6.02
N ASP A 170 7.56 9.96 -5.29
CA ASP A 170 8.80 9.40 -5.81
C ASP A 170 8.90 7.87 -5.62
N TYR A 171 7.79 7.18 -5.32
CA TYR A 171 7.78 5.74 -5.04
C TYR A 171 8.41 4.88 -6.16
N ILE A 172 8.25 5.29 -7.42
CA ILE A 172 8.90 4.62 -8.56
C ILE A 172 10.43 4.73 -8.48
N LEU A 173 10.98 5.81 -7.93
CA LEU A 173 12.42 5.92 -7.72
C LEU A 173 12.90 4.94 -6.64
N ASP A 174 12.11 4.70 -5.60
CA ASP A 174 12.41 3.69 -4.58
C ASP A 174 12.42 2.27 -5.18
N LEU A 175 11.41 1.94 -6.01
CA LEU A 175 11.36 0.68 -6.76
C LEU A 175 12.59 0.50 -7.66
N LEU A 176 12.94 1.54 -8.43
CA LEU A 176 14.11 1.50 -9.32
C LEU A 176 15.40 1.40 -8.52
N GLU A 177 15.49 2.07 -7.37
CA GLU A 177 16.66 1.99 -6.53
C GLU A 177 16.85 0.58 -5.94
N MET A 178 15.75 -0.04 -5.51
CA MET A 178 15.73 -1.41 -5.01
C MET A 178 16.65 -1.59 -3.79
N ARG A 179 16.65 -0.58 -2.91
CA ARG A 179 17.38 -0.55 -1.63
C ARG A 179 16.41 -0.58 -0.45
N PRO A 180 16.86 -1.10 0.70
CA PRO A 180 15.97 -1.36 1.81
C PRO A 180 15.81 -0.13 2.72
N HIS A 181 14.96 0.82 2.33
CA HIS A 181 14.71 2.05 3.10
C HIS A 181 13.49 1.99 4.03
N GLY A 182 12.71 0.91 3.96
CA GLY A 182 11.48 0.75 4.72
C GLY A 182 11.71 0.31 6.16
N ARG A 183 10.75 0.67 7.03
CA ARG A 183 10.75 0.36 8.46
C ARG A 183 9.35 -0.01 8.96
N LEU A 184 9.30 -1.00 9.84
CA LEU A 184 8.14 -1.29 10.69
C LEU A 184 8.37 -0.66 12.06
N LEU A 185 7.41 0.14 12.52
CA LEU A 185 7.51 0.92 13.75
C LEU A 185 6.37 0.59 14.71
N ARG A 186 6.60 0.92 15.98
CA ARG A 186 5.59 0.84 17.03
C ARG A 186 5.57 2.12 17.85
N TYR A 187 4.40 2.71 17.99
CA TYR A 187 4.12 3.84 18.88
C TYR A 187 3.34 3.37 20.11
N ASN A 188 3.80 3.78 21.29
CA ASN A 188 3.10 3.55 22.55
C ASN A 188 2.43 4.85 23.00
N PRO A 189 1.09 4.97 22.96
CA PRO A 189 0.39 6.20 23.33
C PRO A 189 0.56 6.58 24.81
N ARG A 190 0.83 5.62 25.70
CA ARG A 190 1.04 5.88 27.14
C ARG A 190 2.38 6.55 27.41
N THR A 191 3.43 6.12 26.72
CA THR A 191 4.79 6.66 26.91
C THR A 191 5.15 7.72 25.88
N ARG A 192 4.35 7.86 24.82
CA ARG A 192 4.59 8.71 23.64
C ARG A 192 5.95 8.44 22.99
N ARG A 193 6.35 7.17 22.96
CA ARG A 193 7.61 6.72 22.34
C ARG A 193 7.34 5.90 21.10
N THR A 194 8.17 6.13 20.09
CA THR A 194 8.24 5.32 18.87
C THR A 194 9.52 4.51 18.84
N GLU A 195 9.41 3.24 18.49
CA GLU A 195 10.52 2.29 18.37
C GLU A 195 10.53 1.66 16.97
N VAL A 196 11.71 1.39 16.42
CA VAL A 196 11.84 0.64 15.17
C VAL A 196 11.89 -0.86 15.49
N LEU A 197 10.92 -1.63 14.98
CA LEU A 197 10.84 -3.08 15.21
C LEU A 197 11.61 -3.86 14.13
N LEU A 198 11.46 -3.44 12.88
CA LEU A 198 12.25 -3.93 11.75
C LEU A 198 12.71 -2.74 10.92
N ALA A 199 13.96 -2.80 10.48
CA ALA A 199 14.55 -1.88 9.53
C ALA A 199 15.05 -2.66 8.31
N ASN A 200 15.45 -1.91 7.27
CA ASN A 200 15.96 -2.47 6.03
C ASN A 200 14.92 -3.34 5.29
N LEU A 201 13.67 -2.88 5.24
CA LEU A 201 12.63 -3.46 4.40
C LEU A 201 12.64 -2.82 3.02
N HIS A 202 12.35 -3.58 1.97
CA HIS A 202 12.18 -3.04 0.62
C HIS A 202 10.74 -2.56 0.43
N PHE A 203 10.51 -1.30 0.78
CA PHE A 203 9.21 -0.64 0.77
C PHE A 203 8.23 -1.28 1.76
N ALA A 204 8.27 -0.77 2.99
CA ALA A 204 7.40 -1.23 4.08
C ALA A 204 6.02 -0.58 3.91
N ASN A 205 5.09 -1.28 3.28
CA ASN A 205 3.77 -0.75 2.96
C ASN A 205 2.77 -1.23 4.02
N GLY A 206 1.87 -2.17 3.69
CA GLY A 206 0.79 -2.60 4.56
C GLY A 206 1.23 -3.24 5.87
N VAL A 207 0.43 -3.06 6.92
CA VAL A 207 0.65 -3.62 8.26
C VAL A 207 -0.65 -4.17 8.86
N ALA A 208 -0.59 -5.36 9.45
CA ALA A 208 -1.73 -5.93 10.17
C ALA A 208 -1.29 -6.67 11.43
N VAL A 209 -1.84 -6.29 12.57
CA VAL A 209 -1.66 -7.00 13.83
C VAL A 209 -2.56 -8.24 13.83
N SER A 210 -2.01 -9.34 14.32
CA SER A 210 -2.79 -10.57 14.57
C SER A 210 -3.97 -10.30 15.52
N PRO A 211 -5.10 -11.02 15.39
CA PRO A 211 -6.22 -10.87 16.33
C PRO A 211 -5.84 -11.12 17.79
N ALA A 212 -4.85 -12.00 18.04
CA ALA A 212 -4.34 -12.29 19.38
C ALA A 212 -3.30 -11.26 19.88
N GLY A 213 -2.81 -10.36 19.02
CA GLY A 213 -1.77 -9.38 19.35
C GLY A 213 -0.38 -9.97 19.55
N ASP A 214 -0.13 -11.21 19.11
CA ASP A 214 1.12 -11.94 19.35
C ASP A 214 2.14 -11.80 18.22
N TYR A 215 1.71 -11.44 17.01
CA TYR A 215 2.55 -11.00 15.89
C TYR A 215 1.93 -9.87 15.08
N VAL A 216 2.74 -9.24 14.24
CA VAL A 216 2.34 -8.25 13.22
C VAL A 216 2.89 -8.68 11.87
N LEU A 217 2.10 -8.51 10.83
CA LEU A 217 2.49 -8.70 9.44
C LEU A 217 2.91 -7.37 8.82
N VAL A 218 3.91 -7.39 7.96
CA VAL A 218 4.35 -6.22 7.19
C VAL A 218 4.76 -6.63 5.78
N ASN A 219 4.39 -5.83 4.79
CA ASN A 219 4.77 -6.08 3.41
C ASN A 219 6.18 -5.59 3.09
N GLU A 220 6.85 -6.31 2.20
CA GLU A 220 7.92 -5.77 1.37
C GLU A 220 7.44 -5.75 -0.07
N THR A 221 6.85 -4.63 -0.48
CA THR A 221 6.18 -4.48 -1.77
C THR A 221 7.11 -4.79 -2.93
N TRP A 222 8.35 -4.32 -2.88
CA TRP A 222 9.33 -4.57 -3.93
C TRP A 222 9.96 -5.97 -3.89
N LYS A 223 9.70 -6.75 -2.84
CA LYS A 223 10.15 -8.16 -2.74
C LYS A 223 9.03 -9.16 -2.97
N TYR A 224 7.80 -8.69 -3.19
CA TYR A 224 6.63 -9.54 -3.43
C TYR A 224 6.39 -10.52 -2.29
N ARG A 225 6.54 -10.05 -1.04
CA ARG A 225 6.41 -10.90 0.13
C ARG A 225 5.85 -10.16 1.33
N ILE A 226 5.39 -10.95 2.29
CA ILE A 226 4.89 -10.52 3.60
C ILE A 226 5.78 -11.16 4.65
N LEU A 227 6.23 -10.35 5.61
CA LEU A 227 6.96 -10.82 6.78
C LEU A 227 6.05 -10.87 7.99
N LYS A 228 6.25 -11.86 8.85
CA LYS A 228 5.66 -11.95 10.19
C LYS A 228 6.72 -11.58 11.22
N TYR A 229 6.44 -10.58 12.04
CA TYR A 229 7.25 -10.20 13.19
C TYR A 229 6.55 -10.59 14.49
N TRP A 230 7.22 -11.41 15.30
CA TRP A 230 6.68 -11.89 16.57
C TRP A 230 6.79 -10.80 17.64
N ILE A 231 5.65 -10.39 18.20
CA ILE A 231 5.56 -9.39 19.28
C ILE A 231 5.80 -10.05 20.65
N SER A 232 5.32 -11.29 20.82
CA SER A 232 5.38 -12.02 22.08
C SER A 232 5.73 -13.51 21.88
N GLY A 233 5.84 -14.25 22.99
CA GLY A 233 6.20 -15.67 22.98
C GLY A 233 7.70 -15.93 22.78
N PRO A 234 8.11 -17.20 22.60
CA PRO A 234 9.52 -17.60 22.51
C PRO A 234 10.30 -16.99 21.34
N ARG A 235 9.59 -16.51 20.31
CA ARG A 235 10.16 -15.90 19.10
C ARG A 235 10.08 -14.37 19.11
N ALA A 236 9.64 -13.75 20.19
CA ALA A 236 9.51 -12.30 20.29
C ALA A 236 10.77 -11.58 19.78
N GLY A 237 10.57 -10.59 18.91
CA GLY A 237 11.66 -9.85 18.26
C GLY A 237 12.20 -10.47 16.98
N GLN A 238 11.78 -11.68 16.62
CA GLN A 238 12.20 -12.34 15.38
C GLN A 238 11.20 -12.09 14.24
N ALA A 239 11.72 -12.08 13.01
CA ALA A 239 10.92 -12.03 11.81
C ALA A 239 11.10 -13.28 10.94
N GLU A 240 10.06 -13.67 10.23
CA GLU A 240 10.08 -14.74 9.23
C GLU A 240 9.20 -14.40 8.04
N VAL A 241 9.35 -15.13 6.94
CA VAL A 241 8.48 -14.99 5.77
C VAL A 241 7.13 -15.64 6.08
N PHE A 242 6.05 -14.87 5.91
CA PHE A 242 4.68 -15.34 6.01
C PHE A 242 4.19 -15.87 4.65
N ALA A 243 4.33 -15.07 3.61
CA ALA A 243 4.01 -15.43 2.23
C ALA A 243 5.07 -14.84 1.30
N ASP A 244 5.47 -15.57 0.27
CA ASP A 244 6.53 -15.17 -0.68
C ASP A 244 6.06 -15.34 -2.13
N ASN A 245 6.81 -14.73 -3.05
CA ASN A 245 6.58 -14.77 -4.50
C ASN A 245 5.13 -14.47 -4.90
N LEU A 246 4.60 -13.36 -4.36
CA LEU A 246 3.23 -12.92 -4.58
C LEU A 246 2.94 -12.54 -6.05
N PRO A 247 1.68 -12.63 -6.49
CA PRO A 247 1.27 -12.42 -7.89
C PRO A 247 1.34 -10.97 -8.38
N GLY A 248 1.57 -10.03 -7.46
CA GLY A 248 1.69 -8.61 -7.73
C GLY A 248 2.50 -7.92 -6.64
N PHE A 249 2.44 -6.60 -6.62
CA PHE A 249 3.03 -5.76 -5.58
C PHE A 249 2.06 -5.71 -4.39
N PRO A 250 2.36 -6.31 -3.22
CA PRO A 250 1.44 -6.27 -2.09
C PRO A 250 1.36 -4.86 -1.50
N ASP A 251 0.14 -4.42 -1.28
CA ASP A 251 -0.23 -3.11 -0.72
C ASP A 251 -0.90 -3.29 0.66
N ASN A 252 -1.76 -2.41 1.15
CA ASN A 252 -2.39 -2.60 2.47
C ASN A 252 -3.02 -4.00 2.67
N LEU A 253 -2.95 -4.49 3.91
CA LEU A 253 -3.55 -5.77 4.30
C LEU A 253 -4.31 -5.64 5.62
N ALA A 254 -5.35 -6.46 5.78
CA ALA A 254 -6.14 -6.51 7.00
C ALA A 254 -6.59 -7.94 7.30
N VAL A 255 -6.99 -8.19 8.55
CA VAL A 255 -7.48 -9.49 9.01
C VAL A 255 -8.97 -9.42 9.30
N ASP A 256 -9.73 -10.41 8.83
CA ASP A 256 -11.17 -10.51 9.14
C ASP A 256 -11.44 -11.29 10.44
N ASP A 257 -12.71 -11.32 10.83
CA ASP A 257 -13.22 -12.00 12.03
C ASP A 257 -12.99 -13.52 12.02
N GLN A 258 -12.80 -14.11 10.83
CA GLN A 258 -12.46 -15.53 10.65
C GLN A 258 -10.95 -15.79 10.63
N GLY A 259 -10.12 -14.76 10.83
CA GLY A 259 -8.66 -14.86 10.81
C GLY A 259 -8.06 -15.02 9.41
N ARG A 260 -8.79 -14.63 8.36
CA ARG A 260 -8.28 -14.58 6.99
C ARG A 260 -7.61 -13.22 6.77
N TYR A 261 -6.40 -13.25 6.23
CA TYR A 261 -5.63 -12.06 5.89
C TYR A 261 -5.89 -11.67 4.44
N TRP A 262 -6.50 -10.52 4.22
CA TRP A 262 -6.79 -9.98 2.90
C TRP A 262 -5.70 -9.00 2.49
N VAL A 263 -5.15 -9.15 1.29
CA VAL A 263 -4.04 -8.35 0.78
C VAL A 263 -4.43 -7.75 -0.55
N ALA A 264 -4.26 -6.44 -0.67
CA ALA A 264 -4.48 -5.70 -1.90
C ALA A 264 -3.27 -5.73 -2.83
N PHE A 265 -3.52 -5.63 -4.14
CA PHE A 265 -2.49 -5.57 -5.17
C PHE A 265 -2.89 -4.54 -6.23
N PRO A 266 -2.25 -3.35 -6.29
CA PRO A 266 -2.60 -2.33 -7.27
C PRO A 266 -2.27 -2.76 -8.70
N THR A 267 -1.28 -3.64 -8.88
CA THR A 267 -0.95 -4.18 -10.20
C THR A 267 -0.32 -5.57 -10.08
N LEU A 268 -0.44 -6.35 -11.16
CA LEU A 268 0.24 -7.62 -11.34
C LEU A 268 1.76 -7.43 -11.49
N ARG A 269 2.49 -8.54 -11.40
CA ARG A 269 3.91 -8.60 -11.75
C ARG A 269 4.14 -8.16 -13.20
N ASN A 270 5.12 -7.28 -13.37
CA ASN A 270 5.54 -6.78 -14.68
C ASN A 270 6.90 -7.39 -15.06
N ALA A 271 6.90 -8.27 -16.08
CA ALA A 271 8.11 -8.97 -16.52
C ALA A 271 9.23 -8.03 -17.00
N GLN A 272 8.89 -6.84 -17.52
CA GLN A 272 9.87 -5.85 -17.94
C GLN A 272 10.57 -5.26 -16.71
N VAL A 273 9.81 -4.90 -15.67
CA VAL A 273 10.34 -4.42 -14.37
C VAL A 273 11.23 -5.50 -13.74
N ASP A 274 10.75 -6.75 -13.66
CA ASP A 274 11.51 -7.89 -13.12
C ASP A 274 12.87 -8.06 -13.81
N SER A 275 12.88 -8.02 -15.15
CA SER A 275 14.10 -8.14 -15.94
C SER A 275 15.05 -6.94 -15.76
N MET A 276 14.50 -5.76 -15.49
CA MET A 276 15.25 -4.52 -15.30
C MET A 276 16.00 -4.50 -13.98
N HIS A 277 15.48 -5.15 -12.93
CA HIS A 277 16.14 -5.22 -11.63
C HIS A 277 17.56 -5.81 -11.66
N ARG A 278 17.87 -6.65 -12.66
CA ARG A 278 19.21 -7.22 -12.86
C ARG A 278 20.23 -6.22 -13.41
N LYS A 279 19.80 -5.05 -13.89
CA LYS A 279 20.61 -4.06 -14.62
C LYS A 279 20.60 -2.70 -13.93
N PRO A 280 21.41 -2.48 -12.88
CA PRO A 280 21.51 -1.19 -12.18
C PRO A 280 21.70 0.03 -13.09
N TRP A 281 22.57 -0.07 -14.09
CA TRP A 281 22.82 1.00 -15.04
C TRP A 281 21.56 1.41 -15.82
N LEU A 282 20.70 0.44 -16.17
CA LEU A 282 19.47 0.70 -16.90
C LEU A 282 18.45 1.37 -16.00
N LYS A 283 18.31 0.92 -14.74
CA LYS A 283 17.44 1.57 -13.75
C LYS A 283 17.84 3.02 -13.50
N ASN A 284 19.15 3.28 -13.42
CA ASN A 284 19.68 4.64 -13.29
C ASN A 284 19.36 5.54 -14.49
N LEU A 285 19.22 4.99 -15.71
CA LEU A 285 18.77 5.74 -16.89
C LEU A 285 17.25 5.93 -16.88
N VAL A 286 16.48 4.90 -16.59
CA VAL A 286 15.00 4.96 -16.53
C VAL A 286 14.54 5.95 -15.46
N ALA A 287 15.25 6.04 -14.34
CA ALA A 287 14.96 6.99 -13.26
C ALA A 287 15.05 8.47 -13.69
N LYS A 288 15.79 8.76 -14.77
CA LYS A 288 15.92 10.12 -15.32
C LYS A 288 14.82 10.48 -16.33
N LEU A 289 14.04 9.50 -16.79
CA LEU A 289 13.00 9.73 -17.77
C LEU A 289 11.79 10.42 -17.12
N PRO A 290 11.01 11.20 -17.88
CA PRO A 290 9.67 11.62 -17.47
C PRO A 290 8.79 10.42 -17.11
N ASP A 291 7.85 10.60 -16.18
CA ASP A 291 6.99 9.51 -15.69
C ASP A 291 6.19 8.84 -16.80
N SER A 292 5.76 9.60 -17.82
CA SER A 292 5.05 9.06 -18.98
C SER A 292 5.84 8.04 -19.81
N LEU A 293 7.17 7.99 -19.65
CA LEU A 293 8.05 7.02 -20.33
C LEU A 293 8.50 5.89 -19.40
N LYS A 294 8.16 5.94 -18.10
CA LYS A 294 8.43 4.85 -17.16
C LYS A 294 7.37 3.75 -17.30
N PRO A 295 7.68 2.51 -16.86
CA PRO A 295 6.69 1.43 -16.83
C PRO A 295 5.43 1.86 -16.08
N GLN A 296 4.27 1.66 -16.72
CA GLN A 296 2.97 1.96 -16.14
C GLN A 296 2.36 0.71 -15.52
N PRO A 297 1.54 0.85 -14.46
CA PRO A 297 0.74 -0.26 -13.94
C PRO A 297 -0.20 -0.79 -15.01
N GLN A 298 -0.54 -2.07 -14.91
CA GLN A 298 -1.60 -2.65 -15.73
C GLN A 298 -2.93 -2.36 -15.05
N GLU A 299 -3.94 -1.90 -15.81
CA GLU A 299 -5.32 -1.83 -15.32
C GLU A 299 -5.80 -3.23 -14.94
N TYR A 300 -5.91 -3.47 -13.63
CA TYR A 300 -6.29 -4.74 -13.05
C TYR A 300 -6.77 -4.54 -11.62
N GLY A 301 -7.84 -5.23 -11.22
CA GLY A 301 -8.22 -5.36 -9.82
C GLY A 301 -7.77 -6.72 -9.29
N LEU A 302 -6.96 -6.75 -8.22
CA LEU A 302 -6.55 -7.98 -7.57
C LEU A 302 -6.55 -7.84 -6.04
N VAL A 303 -7.19 -8.80 -5.39
CA VAL A 303 -7.12 -9.02 -3.95
C VAL A 303 -6.93 -10.51 -3.70
N VAL A 304 -6.13 -10.87 -2.70
CA VAL A 304 -5.88 -12.28 -2.33
C VAL A 304 -6.09 -12.46 -0.83
N ALA A 305 -6.79 -13.52 -0.44
CA ALA A 305 -6.96 -13.93 0.95
C ALA A 305 -5.96 -15.04 1.32
N PHE A 306 -5.42 -14.98 2.53
CA PHE A 306 -4.47 -15.95 3.09
C PHE A 306 -4.97 -16.49 4.43
N ASP A 307 -4.63 -17.73 4.75
CA ASP A 307 -4.81 -18.29 6.10
C ASP A 307 -3.69 -17.84 7.06
N ALA A 308 -3.81 -18.14 8.35
CA ALA A 308 -2.80 -17.78 9.37
C ALA A 308 -1.42 -18.45 9.17
N SER A 309 -1.31 -19.41 8.24
CA SER A 309 -0.04 -20.04 7.83
C SER A 309 0.58 -19.41 6.58
N GLY A 310 -0.08 -18.42 5.98
CA GLY A 310 0.39 -17.73 4.77
C GLY A 310 0.05 -18.45 3.47
N ARG A 311 -0.89 -19.40 3.49
CA ARG A 311 -1.37 -20.05 2.27
C ARG A 311 -2.54 -19.28 1.67
N MET A 312 -2.50 -19.07 0.36
CA MET A 312 -3.60 -18.44 -0.37
C MET A 312 -4.86 -19.31 -0.32
N ILE A 313 -6.00 -18.70 0.04
CA ILE A 313 -7.32 -19.33 0.14
C ILE A 313 -8.13 -19.04 -1.13
N THR A 314 -8.16 -17.77 -1.55
CA THR A 314 -8.89 -17.31 -2.74
C THR A 314 -8.23 -16.06 -3.32
N SER A 315 -8.56 -15.74 -4.56
CA SER A 315 -8.34 -14.41 -5.13
C SER A 315 -9.60 -13.86 -5.79
N LEU A 316 -9.70 -12.53 -5.76
CA LEU A 316 -10.78 -11.75 -6.37
C LEU A 316 -10.17 -10.88 -7.46
N HIS A 317 -10.79 -10.89 -8.63
CA HIS A 317 -10.26 -10.24 -9.81
C HIS A 317 -11.30 -9.35 -10.49
N ASP A 318 -10.81 -8.28 -11.10
CA ASP A 318 -11.42 -7.57 -12.22
C ASP A 318 -10.35 -7.51 -13.30
N THR A 319 -10.45 -8.38 -14.31
CA THR A 319 -9.33 -8.58 -15.25
C THR A 319 -9.11 -7.42 -16.20
N ARG A 320 -10.06 -6.49 -16.27
CA ARG A 320 -10.00 -5.30 -17.12
C ARG A 320 -9.79 -4.02 -16.33
N GLY A 321 -9.84 -4.07 -15.00
CA GLY A 321 -9.78 -2.88 -14.14
C GLY A 321 -10.95 -1.89 -14.32
N SER A 322 -12.00 -2.29 -15.05
CA SER A 322 -13.06 -1.35 -15.45
C SER A 322 -14.05 -1.00 -14.33
N HIS A 323 -14.15 -1.85 -13.31
CA HIS A 323 -15.02 -1.70 -12.15
C HIS A 323 -14.21 -1.30 -10.93
N LEU A 324 -13.22 -2.11 -10.57
CA LEU A 324 -12.22 -1.82 -9.54
C LEU A 324 -10.84 -2.13 -10.11
N GLN A 325 -9.90 -1.19 -9.96
CA GLN A 325 -8.52 -1.29 -10.41
C GLN A 325 -7.60 -0.65 -9.39
N GLU A 326 -6.30 -0.93 -9.48
CA GLU A 326 -5.29 -0.30 -8.64
C GLU A 326 -5.69 -0.32 -7.17
N ILE A 327 -6.17 -1.49 -6.71
CA ILE A 327 -6.68 -1.66 -5.36
C ILE A 327 -5.50 -1.58 -4.40
N THR A 328 -5.52 -0.58 -3.53
CA THR A 328 -4.46 -0.30 -2.53
C THR A 328 -4.82 -0.84 -1.16
N SER A 329 -6.10 -1.04 -0.87
CA SER A 329 -6.57 -1.55 0.43
C SER A 329 -7.75 -2.50 0.31
N VAL A 330 -7.86 -3.39 1.29
CA VAL A 330 -9.00 -4.29 1.47
C VAL A 330 -9.28 -4.43 2.97
N ASN A 331 -10.33 -3.79 3.44
CA ASN A 331 -10.66 -3.76 4.86
C ASN A 331 -11.97 -4.51 5.14
N PRO A 332 -11.94 -5.60 5.92
CA PRO A 332 -13.13 -6.29 6.37
C PRO A 332 -13.81 -5.53 7.50
N HIS A 333 -15.14 -5.42 7.44
CA HIS A 333 -15.97 -4.88 8.50
C HIS A 333 -17.37 -5.52 8.40
N ASP A 334 -17.86 -6.10 9.51
CA ASP A 334 -19.21 -6.69 9.62
C ASP A 334 -19.63 -7.59 8.45
N GLY A 335 -18.75 -8.51 8.04
CA GLY A 335 -19.04 -9.45 6.97
C GLY A 335 -18.96 -8.86 5.55
N VAL A 336 -18.39 -7.67 5.39
CA VAL A 336 -18.25 -6.94 4.12
C VAL A 336 -16.79 -6.53 3.91
N LEU A 337 -16.31 -6.62 2.67
CA LEU A 337 -15.01 -6.10 2.26
C LEU A 337 -15.18 -4.72 1.63
N TYR A 338 -14.33 -3.79 2.03
CA TYR A 338 -14.24 -2.45 1.45
C TYR A 338 -12.91 -2.28 0.72
N PHE A 339 -12.94 -1.72 -0.48
CA PHE A 339 -11.77 -1.60 -1.34
C PHE A 339 -11.47 -0.14 -1.65
N GLY A 340 -10.29 0.30 -1.24
CA GLY A 340 -9.70 1.56 -1.69
C GLY A 340 -8.91 1.38 -3.00
N SER A 341 -8.44 2.49 -3.56
CA SER A 341 -7.65 2.51 -4.78
C SER A 341 -6.79 3.76 -4.90
N LEU A 342 -5.66 3.61 -5.59
CA LEU A 342 -4.78 4.72 -5.91
C LEU A 342 -5.38 5.66 -6.97
N HIS A 343 -6.04 5.09 -7.98
CA HIS A 343 -6.54 5.83 -9.16
C HIS A 343 -7.90 5.30 -9.64
N ASN A 344 -8.96 5.73 -8.96
CA ASN A 344 -10.32 5.70 -9.47
C ASN A 344 -11.20 6.71 -8.70
N ASP A 345 -12.46 6.84 -9.10
CA ASP A 345 -13.43 7.74 -8.49
C ASP A 345 -14.48 7.04 -7.61
N ARG A 346 -14.18 5.89 -6.99
CA ARG A 346 -15.18 5.05 -6.31
C ARG A 346 -14.58 4.14 -5.22
N ILE A 347 -15.40 3.75 -4.26
CA ILE A 347 -15.02 2.78 -3.23
C ILE A 347 -15.80 1.50 -3.48
N GLY A 348 -15.12 0.36 -3.50
CA GLY A 348 -15.78 -0.93 -3.67
C GLY A 348 -16.33 -1.46 -2.35
N ARG A 349 -17.52 -2.06 -2.36
CA ARG A 349 -18.13 -2.74 -1.21
C ARG A 349 -18.65 -4.12 -1.62
N LEU A 350 -18.09 -5.19 -1.07
CA LEU A 350 -18.47 -6.57 -1.44
C LEU A 350 -18.79 -7.40 -0.18
N PRO A 351 -20.05 -7.81 0.00
CA PRO A 351 -20.39 -8.74 1.08
C PRO A 351 -19.65 -10.07 0.94
N LEU A 352 -19.06 -10.57 2.01
CA LEU A 352 -18.30 -11.83 2.01
C LEU A 352 -19.15 -13.02 1.55
N HIS A 353 -20.44 -13.05 1.91
CA HIS A 353 -21.37 -14.10 1.50
C HIS A 353 -21.63 -14.13 -0.02
N ALA A 354 -21.38 -13.02 -0.72
CA ALA A 354 -21.50 -12.96 -2.17
C ALA A 354 -20.30 -13.59 -2.89
N ILE A 355 -19.21 -13.91 -2.17
CA ILE A 355 -18.00 -14.49 -2.73
C ILE A 355 -18.15 -16.03 -2.78
N PRO A 356 -18.18 -16.65 -3.97
CA PRO A 356 -18.34 -18.10 -4.08
C PRO A 356 -17.19 -18.84 -3.39
N GLY A 357 -17.53 -19.79 -2.52
CA GLY A 357 -16.57 -20.62 -1.78
C GLY A 357 -16.02 -20.03 -0.48
N LEU A 358 -16.45 -18.82 -0.07
CA LEU A 358 -16.05 -18.18 1.19
C LEU A 358 -17.21 -17.95 2.17
N GLY A 359 -18.46 -18.01 1.69
CA GLY A 359 -19.68 -17.74 2.45
C GLY A 359 -20.54 -18.96 2.76
N GLU A 360 -20.14 -20.16 2.32
CA GLU A 360 -20.79 -21.40 2.74
C GLU A 360 -20.30 -21.71 4.16
N GLN A 361 -21.11 -21.40 5.18
CA GLN A 361 -20.91 -22.02 6.49
C GLN A 361 -21.10 -23.53 6.35
N PRO A 362 -20.28 -24.35 7.03
CA PRO A 362 -20.42 -25.81 7.00
C PRO A 362 -21.81 -26.28 7.43
#